data_AF-A0A7C4TUI1-F1
#
_entry.id   AF-A0A7C4TUI1-F1
#
_cell.length_a   1.000
_cell.length_b   1.000
_cell.length_c   1.000
_cell.angle_alpha   90.00
_cell.angle_beta   90.00
_cell.angle_gamma   90.00
#
_symmetry.space_group_name_H-M   'P 1'
#
loop_
_entity.id
_entity.type
_entity.pdbx_description
1 polymer ?
#
loop_
_entity_poly.entity_id
_entity_poly.type
_entity_poly.pdbx_seq_one_letter_code
_entity_poly.pdbx_strand_id
1 'polypeptide(L)' 'MKKSFRLEFKRQIRLAIVAAIGFTIAFAWRNAVFDLFQSYVAGLLSLAQGHYLTEIYTAIAITIFGVILILITSKLLQED' A
#
# COMPACT_ATOMS: atom_id res chain seq x y z
N MET A 1 -27.01 -27.35 10.03
CA MET A 1 -25.93 -26.35 10.17
C MET A 1 -26.31 -25.36 11.27
N LYS A 2 -25.54 -25.24 12.36
CA LYS A 2 -25.89 -24.37 13.50
C LYS A 2 -26.01 -22.91 13.02
N LYS A 3 -27.03 -22.17 13.50
CA LYS A 3 -27.27 -20.76 13.12
C LYS A 3 -26.04 -19.86 13.35
N SER A 4 -25.21 -20.17 14.35
CA SER A 4 -23.95 -19.45 14.62
C SER A 4 -22.94 -19.54 13.47
N PHE A 5 -22.80 -20.71 12.84
CA PHE A 5 -21.83 -20.91 11.75
C PHE A 5 -22.16 -20.02 10.53
N ARG A 6 -23.44 -19.91 10.17
CA ARG A 6 -23.88 -19.04 9.06
C ARG A 6 -23.64 -17.56 9.37
N LEU A 7 -23.80 -17.15 10.63
CA LEU A 7 -23.58 -15.76 11.06
C LEU A 7 -22.09 -15.40 10.97
N GLU A 8 -21.23 -16.28 11.47
CA GLU A 8 -19.77 -16.09 11.47
C GLU A 8 -19.20 -16.14 10.05
N PHE A 9 -19.67 -17.08 9.23
CA PHE A 9 -19.33 -17.14 7.81
C PHE A 9 -19.70 -15.86 7.07
N LYS A 10 -20.88 -15.29 7.33
CA LYS A 10 -21.30 -14.01 6.74
C LYS A 10 -20.42 -12.84 7.20
N ARG A 11 -19.94 -12.85 8.45
CA ARG A 11 -19.02 -11.84 8.98
C ARG A 11 -17.65 -11.95 8.29
N GLN A 12 -17.11 -13.15 8.14
CA GLN A 12 -15.83 -13.39 7.46
C GLN A 12 -15.91 -13.00 5.98
N ILE A 13 -16.99 -13.35 5.27
CA ILE A 13 -17.20 -12.92 3.88
C ILE A 13 -17.19 -11.39 3.77
N ARG A 14 -17.88 -10.68 4.68
CA ARG A 14 -17.90 -9.21 4.65
C ARG A 14 -16.48 -8.65 4.81
N LEU A 15 -15.70 -9.20 5.74
CA LEU A 15 -14.31 -8.78 5.95
C LEU A 15 -13.44 -9.08 4.72
N ALA A 16 -13.59 -10.25 4.12
CA ALA A 16 -12.88 -10.63 2.90
C ALA A 16 -13.22 -9.70 1.72
N ILE A 17 -14.49 -9.31 1.56
CA ILE A 17 -14.92 -8.36 0.53
C ILE A 17 -14.29 -6.98 0.78
N VAL A 18 -14.34 -6.47 2.01
CA VAL A 18 -13.72 -5.18 2.35
C VAL A 18 -12.21 -5.22 2.08
N ALA A 19 -11.53 -6.30 2.47
CA ALA A 19 -10.11 -6.48 2.22
C ALA A 19 -9.79 -6.58 0.72
N ALA A 20 -10.60 -7.31 -0.06
CA ALA A 20 -10.42 -7.45 -1.51
C ALA A 20 -10.61 -6.12 -2.24
N ILE A 21 -11.61 -5.33 -1.86
CA ILE A 21 -11.84 -3.99 -2.41
C ILE A 21 -10.66 -3.08 -2.05
N GLY A 22 -10.24 -3.05 -0.78
CA GLY A 22 -9.09 -2.26 -0.34
C GLY A 22 -7.81 -2.63 -1.08
N PHE A 23 -7.56 -3.93 -1.27
CA PHE A 23 -6.44 -4.43 -2.06
C PHE A 23 -6.52 -4.01 -3.52
N THR A 24 -7.70 -4.10 -4.14
CA THR A 24 -7.91 -3.73 -5.55
C THR A 24 -7.63 -2.25 -5.76
N ILE A 25 -8.08 -1.40 -4.84
CA ILE A 25 -7.79 0.04 -4.86
C ILE A 25 -6.29 0.25 -4.71
N ALA A 26 -5.65 -0.32 -3.68
CA ALA A 26 -4.20 -0.18 -3.49
C ALA A 26 -3.39 -0.63 -4.72
N PHE A 27 -3.82 -1.73 -5.35
CA PHE A 27 -3.21 -2.26 -6.57
C PHE A 27 -3.39 -1.31 -7.77
N ALA A 28 -4.58 -0.72 -7.95
CA ALA A 28 -4.84 0.23 -9.02
C ALA A 28 -3.95 1.49 -8.92
N TRP A 29 -3.63 1.92 -7.70
CA TRP A 29 -2.77 3.09 -7.46
C TRP A 29 -1.27 2.77 -7.52
N ARG A 30 -0.87 1.49 -7.59
CA ARG A 30 0.54 1.07 -7.56
C ARG A 30 1.40 1.82 -8.57
N ASN A 31 1.00 1.84 -9.84
CA ASN A 31 1.80 2.45 -10.90
C ASN A 31 1.84 3.97 -10.76
N ALA A 32 0.71 4.60 -10.42
CA ALA A 32 0.66 6.04 -10.20
C ALA A 32 1.59 6.49 -9.06
N VAL A 33 1.63 5.73 -7.95
CA VAL A 33 2.57 5.98 -6.85
C VAL A 33 4.02 5.78 -7.32
N PHE A 34 4.28 4.74 -8.10
CA PHE A 34 5.62 4.48 -8.61
C PHE A 34 6.11 5.60 -9.52
N ASP A 35 5.32 6.00 -10.52
CA ASP A 35 5.65 7.04 -11.49
C ASP A 35 5.85 8.40 -10.79
N LEU A 36 5.00 8.70 -9.81
CA LEU A 36 5.10 9.90 -8.99
C LEU A 36 6.45 9.92 -8.25
N PHE A 37 6.76 8.88 -7.48
CA PHE A 37 8.04 8.81 -6.75
C PHE A 37 9.24 8.78 -7.70
N GLN A 38 9.13 8.13 -8.86
CA GLN A 38 10.19 8.08 -9.85
C GLN A 38 10.53 9.47 -10.39
N SER A 39 9.51 10.30 -10.66
CA SER A 39 9.72 11.68 -11.08
C SER A 39 10.43 12.53 -10.00
N TYR A 40 10.06 12.34 -8.73
CA TYR A 40 10.71 13.02 -7.60
C TYR A 40 12.16 12.57 -7.40
N VAL A 41 12.42 11.26 -7.41
CA VAL A 41 13.75 10.69 -7.21
C VAL A 41 14.68 11.06 -8.37
N ALA A 42 14.19 10.97 -9.62
CA ALA A 42 14.95 11.38 -10.79
C ALA A 42 15.36 12.87 -10.71
N GLY A 43 14.42 13.75 -10.35
CA GLY A 43 14.70 15.18 -10.19
C GLY A 43 15.68 15.47 -9.06
N LEU A 44 15.53 14.80 -7.91
CA LEU A 44 16.35 15.04 -6.72
C LEU A 44 17.79 14.53 -6.89
N LEU A 45 17.98 13.41 -7.57
CA LEU A 45 19.29 12.81 -7.81
C LEU A 45 19.91 13.21 -9.16
N SER A 46 19.24 14.07 -9.94
CA SER A 46 19.62 14.43 -11.32
C SER A 46 19.87 13.20 -12.21
N LEU A 47 19.12 12.14 -11.99
CA LEU A 47 19.20 10.90 -12.75
C LEU A 47 18.25 10.96 -13.94
N ALA A 48 18.66 10.35 -15.06
CA ALA A 48 17.76 10.20 -16.21
C ALA A 48 16.57 9.30 -15.85
N GLN A 49 15.37 9.70 -16.32
CA GLN A 49 14.19 8.86 -16.25
C GLN A 49 14.39 7.60 -17.10
N GLY A 50 13.98 6.43 -16.59
CA GLY A 50 14.21 5.14 -17.25
C GLY A 50 15.59 4.51 -17.02
N HIS A 51 16.47 5.12 -16.21
CA HIS A 51 17.71 4.49 -15.78
C HIS A 51 17.45 3.50 -14.63
N TYR A 52 18.12 2.34 -14.65
CA TYR A 52 17.92 1.27 -13.65
C TYR A 52 18.13 1.76 -12.19
N LEU A 53 19.10 2.67 -11.99
CA LEU A 53 19.34 3.27 -10.67
C LEU A 53 18.13 4.04 -10.16
N THR A 54 17.43 4.77 -11.04
CA THR A 54 16.25 5.56 -10.68
C THR A 54 15.14 4.64 -10.15
N GLU A 55 14.91 3.50 -10.79
CA GLU A 55 13.91 2.51 -10.34
C GLU A 55 14.25 1.92 -8.97
N ILE A 56 15.52 1.56 -8.75
CA ILE A 56 15.99 1.02 -7.46
C ILE A 56 15.80 2.05 -6.35
N TYR A 57 16.27 3.30 -6.56
CA TYR A 57 16.11 4.36 -5.57
C TYR A 57 14.64 4.71 -5.32
N THR A 58 13.81 4.64 -6.35
CA THR A 58 12.35 4.82 -6.24
C THR A 58 11.73 3.72 -5.36
N ALA A 59 12.07 2.46 -5.60
CA ALA A 59 11.59 1.34 -4.78
C ALA A 59 12.02 1.47 -3.31
N ILE A 60 13.26 1.90 -3.06
CA ILE A 60 13.76 2.18 -1.70
C ILE A 60 12.97 3.32 -1.05
N ALA A 61 12.76 4.43 -1.77
CA ALA A 61 12.02 5.58 -1.26
C ALA A 61 10.57 5.22 -0.91
N ILE A 62 9.88 4.48 -1.78
CA ILE A 62 8.52 3.99 -1.53
C ILE A 62 8.50 3.06 -0.31
N THR A 63 9.50 2.18 -0.17
CA THR A 63 9.59 1.26 0.97
C THR A 63 9.76 2.00 2.29
N ILE A 64 10.68 2.98 2.34
CA ILE A 64 10.89 3.82 3.52
C ILE A 64 9.61 4.57 3.87
N PHE A 65 8.97 5.20 2.88
CA PHE A 65 7.73 5.93 3.08
C PHE A 65 6.60 5.01 3.58
N GLY A 66 6.49 3.81 3.02
CA GLY A 66 5.52 2.79 3.43
C GLY A 66 5.71 2.34 4.88
N VAL A 67 6.96 2.08 5.30
CA VAL A 67 7.28 1.73 6.70
C VAL A 67 6.90 2.87 7.64
N ILE A 68 7.23 4.13 7.29
CA ILE A 68 6.85 5.31 8.08
C ILE A 68 5.33 5.40 8.22
N LEU A 69 4.59 5.24 7.12
CA LEU A 69 3.12 5.26 7.11
C LEU A 69 2.53 4.17 8.01
N ILE A 70 3.07 2.95 7.94
CA ILE A 70 2.65 1.84 8.81
C ILE A 70 2.93 2.17 10.27
N LEU A 71 4.10 2.72 10.60
CA LEU A 71 4.43 3.09 11.98
C LEU A 71 3.52 4.19 12.53
N ILE A 72 3.24 5.23 11.73
CA ILE A 72 2.32 6.31 12.11
C ILE A 72 0.92 5.76 12.33
N THR A 73 0.42 4.97 11.37
CA THR A 73 -0.92 4.37 11.45
C THR A 73 -1.03 3.43 12.64
N SER A 74 0.00 2.62 12.90
CA SER A 74 0.04 1.70 14.03
C SER A 74 0.02 2.43 15.37
N LYS A 75 0.68 3.59 15.49
CA LYS A 75 0.62 4.40 16.71
C LYS A 75 -0.75 5.02 16.88
N LEU A 76 -1.31 5.60 15.81
CA LEU A 76 -2.64 6.21 15.86
C LEU A 76 -3.73 5.20 16.26
N LEU A 77 -3.64 3.96 15.77
CA LEU A 77 -4.60 2.90 16.07
C LEU A 77 -4.45 2.28 17.47
N GLN A 78 -3.32 2.51 18.15
CA GLN A 78 -3.10 2.04 19.53
C GLN A 78 -3.67 3.00 20.59
N GLU A 79 -4.01 4.22 20.19
CA GLU A 79 -4.57 5.24 21.08
C GLU A 79 -6.12 5.17 21.20
N ASP A 80 -6.76 4.25 20.46
CA ASP A 80 -8.19 3.86 20.56
C ASP A 80 -8.35 2.45 21.16
#